data_AF-A0A356IG62-F1
#
_entry.id   AF-A0A356IG62-F1
#
_cell.length_a   1.000
_cell.length_b   1.000
_cell.length_c   1.000
_cell.angle_alpha   90.00
_cell.angle_beta   90.00
_cell.angle_gamma   90.00
#
_symmetry.space_group_name_H-M   'P 1'
#
loop_
_entity.id
_entity.type
_entity.pdbx_description
1 polymer ?
#
loop_
_entity_poly.entity_id
_entity_poly.type
_entity_poly.pdbx_seq_one_letter_code
_entity_poly.pdbx_strand_id
1 'polypeptide(L)' 'TSEMKRDCSYLINWLVRHNSIPDGTAVMTGTGTIPPPEFTLAAGDVIHITIDKIGRLTNTVVMV' A
#
# COMPACT_ATOMS: atom_id res chain seq x y z
N THR A 1 -10.43 6.61 -3.20
CA THR A 1 -9.95 6.54 -1.79
C THR A 1 -10.95 7.11 -0.78
N SER A 2 -12.18 7.46 -1.18
CA SER A 2 -13.24 7.97 -0.27
C SER A 2 -13.59 7.00 0.86
N GLU A 3 -13.46 5.70 0.63
CA GLU A 3 -13.81 4.64 1.60
C GLU A 3 -12.76 4.45 2.71
N MET A 4 -11.69 5.23 2.72
CA MET A 4 -10.70 5.17 3.79
C MET A 4 -11.33 5.62 5.12
N LYS A 5 -11.52 4.68 6.05
CA LYS A 5 -12.04 4.98 7.40
C LYS A 5 -11.12 5.90 8.22
N ARG A 6 -9.83 5.94 7.88
CA ARG A 6 -8.81 6.76 8.53
C ARG A 6 -8.10 7.54 7.43
N ASP A 7 -8.22 8.86 7.48
CA ASP A 7 -7.57 9.72 6.50
C ASP A 7 -6.06 9.89 6.76
N CYS A 8 -5.36 10.52 5.81
CA CYS A 8 -3.92 10.72 5.92
C CYS A 8 -3.53 11.58 7.15
N SER A 9 -4.36 12.54 7.54
CA SER A 9 -4.12 13.41 8.70
C SER A 9 -4.19 12.65 10.02
N TYR A 10 -5.14 11.72 10.13
CA TYR A 10 -5.23 10.79 11.25
C TYR A 10 -3.98 9.91 11.32
N LEU A 11 -3.57 9.31 10.19
CA LEU A 11 -2.43 8.40 10.15
C LEU A 11 -1.11 9.10 10.53
N ILE A 12 -0.87 10.31 10.01
CA ILE A 12 0.35 11.05 10.34
C ILE A 12 0.37 11.47 11.81
N ASN A 13 -0.78 11.87 12.39
CA ASN A 13 -0.86 12.24 13.81
C ASN A 13 -0.41 11.10 14.73
N TRP A 14 -0.75 9.86 14.37
CA TRP A 14 -0.30 8.69 15.12
C TRP A 14 1.15 8.33 14.85
N LEU A 15 1.60 8.40 13.59
CA LEU A 15 2.97 8.04 13.21
C LEU A 15 4.03 8.89 13.92
N VAL A 16 3.80 10.20 14.07
CA VAL A 16 4.78 11.13 14.64
C VAL A 16 4.67 11.27 16.16
N ARG A 17 3.68 10.61 16.78
CA ARG A 17 3.42 10.74 18.21
C ARG A 17 4.54 10.08 19.01
N HIS A 18 5.38 10.92 19.62
CA HIS A 18 6.57 10.48 20.36
C HIS A 18 7.52 9.62 19.51
N ASN A 19 7.51 9.80 18.19
CA ASN A 19 8.31 9.03 17.25
C ASN A 19 8.84 9.97 16.15
N SER A 20 10.14 10.27 16.21
CA SER A 20 10.79 11.10 15.19
C SER A 20 11.07 10.28 13.93
N ILE A 21 10.75 10.85 12.78
CA ILE A 21 10.95 10.20 11.47
C ILE A 21 11.81 11.10 10.57
N PRO A 22 12.65 10.52 9.70
CA PRO A 22 13.46 11.30 8.77
C PRO A 22 12.61 11.89 7.63
N ASP A 23 13.12 12.95 7.01
CA ASP A 23 12.55 13.51 5.79
C ASP A 23 12.52 12.47 4.67
N GLY A 24 11.46 12.51 3.85
CA GLY A 24 11.23 11.53 2.80
C GLY A 24 10.61 10.21 3.27
N THR A 25 10.25 10.10 4.56
CA THR A 25 9.48 8.93 5.05
C THR A 25 8.15 8.81 4.28
N ALA A 26 7.92 7.63 3.69
CA ALA A 26 6.66 7.29 3.03
C ALA A 26 5.83 6.35 3.92
N VAL A 27 4.50 6.53 3.91
CA VAL A 27 3.57 5.74 4.71
C VAL A 27 2.62 4.98 3.78
N MET A 28 2.54 3.66 3.94
CA MET A 28 1.55 2.85 3.23
C MET A 28 0.22 2.88 4.00
N THR A 29 -0.82 3.47 3.42
CA THR A 29 -2.09 3.77 4.09
C THR A 29 -3.07 2.58 4.19
N GLY A 30 -2.57 1.37 4.01
CA GLY A 30 -3.37 0.13 3.96
C GLY A 30 -3.96 -0.17 2.58
N THR A 31 -4.66 -1.31 2.49
CA THR A 31 -5.37 -1.78 1.28
C THR A 31 -6.84 -2.04 1.60
N GLY A 32 -7.72 -1.69 0.66
CA GLY A 32 -9.13 -2.09 0.66
C GLY A 32 -9.40 -3.33 -0.19
N THR A 33 -8.40 -3.85 -0.89
CA THR A 33 -8.50 -5.01 -1.77
C THR A 33 -7.78 -6.18 -1.13
N ILE A 34 -8.53 -7.21 -0.77
CA ILE A 34 -8.04 -8.41 -0.11
C ILE A 34 -8.54 -9.60 -0.92
N PRO A 35 -7.66 -10.38 -1.56
CA PRO A 35 -8.05 -11.61 -2.23
C PRO A 35 -8.63 -12.65 -1.26
N PRO A 36 -9.34 -13.67 -1.76
CA PRO A 36 -9.78 -14.80 -0.95
C PRO A 36 -8.61 -15.52 -0.26
N PRO A 37 -8.82 -16.19 0.89
CA PRO A 37 -7.75 -16.85 1.64
C PRO A 37 -6.96 -17.93 0.87
N GLU A 38 -7.58 -18.57 -0.11
CA GLU A 38 -6.98 -19.59 -0.97
C GLU A 38 -6.09 -19.00 -2.07
N PHE A 39 -6.16 -17.69 -2.29
CA PHE A 39 -5.34 -17.02 -3.28
C PHE A 39 -3.91 -16.81 -2.76
N THR A 40 -2.94 -17.25 -3.55
CA THR A 40 -1.52 -16.92 -3.37
C THR A 40 -0.90 -16.66 -4.72
N LEU A 41 0.19 -15.90 -4.73
CA LEU A 41 0.94 -15.59 -5.93
C LEU A 41 1.84 -16.78 -6.32
N ALA A 42 1.95 -17.03 -7.61
CA ALA A 42 2.88 -17.97 -8.20
C ALA A 42 4.00 -17.25 -8.97
N ALA A 43 5.13 -17.94 -9.17
CA ALA A 43 6.21 -17.42 -9.98
C ALA A 43 5.73 -17.12 -11.42
N GLY A 44 6.08 -15.95 -11.93
CA GLY A 44 5.63 -15.46 -13.24
C GLY A 44 4.34 -14.65 -13.19
N ASP A 45 3.60 -14.63 -12.08
CA ASP A 45 2.42 -13.76 -11.95
C ASP A 45 2.80 -12.29 -12.11
N VAL A 46 1.95 -11.52 -12.80
CA VAL A 46 2.15 -10.08 -13.02
C VAL A 46 1.11 -9.30 -12.25
N ILE A 47 1.58 -8.52 -11.28
CA ILE A 47 0.75 -7.68 -10.41
C ILE A 47 0.72 -6.27 -10.97
N HIS A 48 -0.50 -5.74 -11.13
CA HIS A 48 -0.74 -4.36 -11.52
C HIS A 48 -1.46 -3.62 -10.39
N ILE A 49 -0.87 -2.52 -9.92
CA ILE A 49 -1.51 -1.60 -8.96
C ILE A 49 -1.63 -0.24 -9.64
N THR A 50 -2.87 0.21 -9.86
CA THR A 50 -3.15 1.50 -10.49
C THR A 50 -3.80 2.44 -9.48
N ILE A 51 -3.29 3.67 -9.39
CA ILE A 51 -3.90 4.75 -8.61
C ILE A 51 -4.20 5.90 -9.56
N ASP A 52 -5.46 6.35 -9.55
CA ASP A 52 -5.90 7.49 -10.36
C ASP A 52 -5.00 8.71 -10.11
N LYS A 53 -4.63 9.40 -11.20
CA LYS A 53 -3.70 10.56 -11.22
C LYS A 53 -2.25 10.31 -10.81
N ILE A 54 -1.87 9.08 -10.45
CA ILE A 54 -0.47 8.71 -10.15
C ILE A 54 0.10 7.84 -11.29
N GLY A 55 -0.60 6.76 -11.65
CA GLY A 55 -0.16 5.83 -12.68
C GLY A 55 -0.30 4.37 -12.24
N ARG A 56 0.47 3.48 -12.89
CA ARG A 56 0.43 2.03 -12.67
C ARG A 56 1.81 1.49 -12.30
N LEU A 57 1.89 0.80 -11.16
CA LEU A 57 3.01 -0.05 -10.79
C LEU A 57 2.79 -1.45 -11.36
N THR A 58 3.83 -2.02 -11.99
CA THR A 58 3.82 -3.38 -12.52
C THR A 58 4.96 -4.15 -11.89
N ASN A 59 4.69 -5.32 -11.32
CA ASN A 59 5.70 -6.18 -10.70
C ASN A 59 5.47 -7.64 -11.09
N THR A 60 6.52 -8.35 -11.47
CA THR A 60 6.48 -9.78 -11.82
C THR A 60 7.06 -10.60 -10.68
N VAL A 61 6.29 -11.59 -10.22
CA VAL A 61 6.67 -12.45 -9.09
C VAL A 61 7.79 -13.41 -9.50
N VAL A 62 8.82 -13.51 -8.66
CA VAL A 62 9.94 -14.44 -8.82
C VAL A 62 10.09 -15.28 -7.54
N MET A 63 10.57 -16.52 -7.67
CA MET A 63 11.00 -17.30 -6.50
C MET A 63 12.35 -16.78 -6.03
N VAL A 64 12.52 -16.63 -4.71
CA VAL A 64 13.74 -16.14 -4.07
C VAL A 64 14.27 -17.18 -3.11
#